data_AF-A0A701QYS4-F1
#
_entry.id   AF-A0A701QYS4-F1
#
_cell.length_a   1.000
_cell.length_b   1.000
_cell.length_c   1.000
_cell.angle_alpha   90.00
_cell.angle_beta   90.00
_cell.angle_gamma   90.00
#
_symmetry.space_group_name_H-M   'P 1'
#
loop_
_entity.id
_entity.type
_entity.pdbx_description
1 polymer ?
#
loop_
_entity_poly.entity_id
_entity_poly.type
_entity_poly.pdbx_seq_one_letter_code
_entity_poly.pdbx_strand_id
1 'polypeptide(L)'
;MMSEEYMIETLVDITPQNISFRGSQVIDFHYKAGSLEIIISLDGVSPDFRVFFDWSHSFRVTDEGDLLKMLGEQSGKMLVGIYNVEKSSYLEWFNDQSVNIHSKDNVAHYLIVTVNDVVDVLSSEPPIITNYSK
;
A
#
# COMPACT_ATOMS: atom_id res chain seq x y z
N MET A 1 10.51 -30.57 -12.97
CA MET A 1 10.22 -29.44 -12.07
C MET A 1 11.26 -28.38 -12.35
N MET A 2 10.91 -27.37 -13.14
CA MET A 2 11.71 -26.16 -13.20
C MET A 2 11.38 -25.38 -11.92
N SER A 3 12.39 -24.96 -11.18
CA SER A 3 12.21 -24.03 -10.08
C SER A 3 11.64 -22.74 -10.65
N GLU A 4 10.44 -22.34 -10.22
CA GLU A 4 10.01 -20.95 -10.36
C GLU A 4 11.05 -20.11 -9.60
N GLU A 5 11.82 -19.29 -10.31
CA GLU A 5 12.62 -18.26 -9.67
C GLU A 5 11.65 -17.34 -8.93
N TYR A 6 11.65 -17.44 -7.60
CA TYR A 6 10.76 -16.65 -6.77
C TYR A 6 11.23 -15.20 -6.82
N MET A 7 10.48 -14.35 -7.52
CA MET A 7 10.76 -12.92 -7.60
C MET A 7 10.42 -12.27 -6.26
N ILE A 8 11.42 -11.71 -5.59
CA ILE A 8 11.23 -10.97 -4.34
C ILE A 8 10.84 -9.54 -4.69
N GLU A 9 9.73 -9.08 -4.14
CA GLU A 9 9.25 -7.70 -4.26
C GLU A 9 10.22 -6.72 -3.58
N THR A 10 10.46 -5.58 -4.23
CA THR A 10 11.29 -4.51 -3.64
C THR A 10 10.39 -3.42 -3.09
N LEU A 11 10.52 -3.11 -1.81
CA LEU A 11 9.84 -1.97 -1.17
C LEU A 11 10.72 -0.71 -1.26
N VAL A 12 10.21 0.32 -1.95
CA VAL A 12 10.84 1.64 -2.05
C VAL A 12 10.07 2.59 -1.14
N ASP A 13 10.70 3.05 -0.06
CA ASP A 13 10.08 3.95 0.92
C ASP A 13 9.79 5.33 0.29
N ILE A 14 8.52 5.72 0.32
CA ILE A 14 8.02 7.02 -0.14
C ILE A 14 7.34 7.81 0.98
N THR A 15 7.52 7.38 2.23
CA THR A 15 6.98 8.04 3.41
C THR A 15 7.50 9.49 3.47
N PRO A 16 6.62 10.50 3.58
CA PRO A 16 7.06 11.89 3.68
C PRO A 16 7.97 12.09 4.90
N GLN A 17 9.13 12.72 4.70
CA GLN A 17 10.15 12.89 5.75
C GLN A 17 9.66 13.65 6.99
N ASN A 18 8.58 14.42 6.85
CA ASN A 18 7.97 15.19 7.94
C ASN A 18 6.88 14.41 8.70
N ILE A 19 6.63 13.15 8.38
CA ILE A 19 5.61 12.31 9.00
C ILE A 19 6.27 11.06 9.61
N SER A 20 5.98 10.81 10.89
CA SER A 20 6.39 9.57 11.57
C SER A 20 5.21 8.61 11.62
N PHE A 21 5.34 7.44 10.99
CA PHE A 21 4.31 6.38 11.00
C PHE A 21 4.35 5.49 12.25
N ARG A 22 5.20 5.80 13.23
CA ARG A 22 5.26 5.04 14.48
C ARG A 22 3.90 5.07 15.18
N GLY A 23 3.40 3.90 15.54
CA GLY A 23 2.08 3.76 16.18
C GLY A 23 0.90 4.04 15.26
N SER A 24 1.15 4.19 13.95
CA SER A 24 0.08 4.45 12.99
C SER A 24 -0.91 3.30 12.94
N GLN A 25 -2.21 3.62 12.83
CA GLN A 25 -3.30 2.66 12.71
C GLN A 25 -4.27 3.15 11.65
N VAL A 26 -4.75 2.25 10.78
CA VAL A 26 -5.87 2.59 9.92
C VAL A 26 -7.13 2.67 10.77
N ILE A 27 -7.90 3.75 10.61
CA ILE A 27 -9.14 3.95 11.36
C ILE A 27 -10.39 3.94 10.48
N ASP A 28 -10.25 4.25 9.19
CA ASP A 28 -11.37 4.22 8.26
C ASP A 28 -10.91 4.15 6.79
N PHE A 29 -11.83 3.72 5.93
CA PHE A 29 -11.68 3.68 4.49
C PHE A 29 -12.94 4.21 3.80
N HIS A 30 -12.76 5.10 2.82
CA HIS A 30 -13.84 5.49 1.93
C HIS A 30 -13.48 5.18 0.48
N TYR A 31 -14.21 4.24 -0.11
CA TYR A 31 -14.12 3.95 -1.54
C TYR A 31 -15.36 4.47 -2.27
N LYS A 32 -15.15 5.30 -3.29
CA LYS A 32 -16.24 5.85 -4.10
C LYS A 32 -15.76 6.16 -5.52
N ALA A 33 -16.42 5.57 -6.50
CA ALA A 33 -16.23 5.86 -7.93
C ALA A 33 -14.76 5.76 -8.39
N GLY A 34 -14.03 4.74 -7.92
CA GLY A 34 -12.62 4.52 -8.25
C GLY A 34 -11.65 5.22 -7.30
N SER A 35 -12.07 6.25 -6.58
CA SER A 35 -11.20 6.90 -5.60
C SER A 35 -11.20 6.14 -4.26
N LEU A 36 -10.02 6.05 -3.65
CA LEU A 36 -9.81 5.43 -2.35
C LEU A 36 -9.21 6.44 -1.38
N GLU A 37 -9.87 6.63 -0.25
CA GLU A 37 -9.38 7.39 0.89
C GLU A 37 -9.10 6.43 2.05
N ILE A 38 -7.90 6.55 2.63
CA ILE A 38 -7.47 5.82 3.82
C ILE A 38 -7.20 6.85 4.90
N ILE A 39 -7.87 6.72 6.05
CA ILE A 39 -7.65 7.59 7.20
C ILE A 39 -6.80 6.85 8.22
N ILE A 40 -5.71 7.47 8.63
CA ILE A 40 -4.71 6.86 9.50
C ILE A 40 -4.50 7.77 10.72
N SER A 41 -4.56 7.18 11.91
CA SER A 41 -4.29 7.86 13.17
C SER A 41 -2.85 7.65 13.62
N LEU A 42 -2.28 8.64 14.30
CA LEU A 42 -0.92 8.62 14.86
C LEU A 42 -0.99 8.75 16.39
N ASP A 43 -1.10 7.61 17.08
CA ASP A 43 -1.09 7.49 18.55
C ASP A 43 -2.01 8.48 19.30
N GLY A 44 -3.04 9.05 18.64
CA GLY A 44 -3.98 10.01 19.22
C GLY A 44 -3.42 11.38 19.62
N VAL A 45 -2.16 11.72 19.26
CA VAL A 45 -1.49 12.97 19.70
C VAL A 45 -1.32 13.99 18.57
N SER A 46 -1.24 13.54 17.31
CA SER A 46 -1.12 14.43 16.14
C SER A 46 -2.41 14.41 15.33
N PRO A 47 -2.64 15.35 14.38
CA PRO A 47 -3.74 15.19 13.44
C PRO A 47 -3.63 13.82 12.76
N ASP A 48 -4.77 13.17 12.59
CA ASP A 48 -4.89 12.04 11.68
C ASP A 48 -4.38 12.48 10.30
N PHE A 49 -3.97 11.55 9.46
CA PHE A 49 -3.58 11.86 8.08
C PHE A 49 -4.34 11.00 7.10
N ARG A 50 -4.49 11.55 5.91
CA ARG A 50 -5.22 10.97 4.80
C ARG A 50 -4.22 10.54 3.75
N VAL A 51 -4.37 9.31 3.28
CA VAL A 51 -3.75 8.82 2.05
C VAL A 51 -4.85 8.69 1.02
N PHE A 52 -4.77 9.44 -0.07
CA PHE A 52 -5.79 9.49 -1.09
C PHE A 52 -5.28 9.05 -2.45
N PHE A 53 -5.98 8.12 -3.06
CA PHE A 53 -5.79 7.70 -4.45
C PHE A 53 -6.99 8.18 -5.25
N ASP A 54 -6.74 9.00 -6.28
CA ASP A 54 -7.79 9.50 -7.16
C ASP A 54 -8.38 8.36 -8.01
N TRP A 55 -7.53 7.42 -8.44
CA TRP A 55 -7.91 6.30 -9.29
C TRP A 55 -7.26 4.96 -8.88
N SER A 56 -7.93 4.26 -7.96
CA SER A 56 -7.59 2.91 -7.53
C SER A 56 -8.29 1.85 -8.38
N HIS A 57 -7.51 0.95 -8.96
CA HIS A 57 -8.01 -0.22 -9.70
C HIS A 57 -8.35 -1.39 -8.78
N SER A 58 -7.58 -1.57 -7.72
CA SER A 58 -7.79 -2.64 -6.74
C SER A 58 -7.08 -2.32 -5.44
N PHE A 59 -7.64 -2.73 -4.31
CA PHE A 59 -6.96 -2.64 -3.02
C PHE A 59 -7.33 -3.83 -2.14
N ARG A 60 -6.42 -4.22 -1.25
CA ARG A 60 -6.66 -5.24 -0.22
C ARG A 60 -6.15 -4.73 1.13
N VAL A 61 -6.81 -5.16 2.18
CA VAL A 61 -6.42 -4.89 3.57
C VAL A 61 -6.15 -6.25 4.20
N THR A 62 -4.98 -6.40 4.80
CA THR A 62 -4.56 -7.63 5.48
C THR A 62 -4.04 -7.27 6.86
N ASP A 63 -4.37 -8.09 7.87
CA ASP A 63 -3.74 -7.96 9.19
C ASP A 63 -2.22 -8.16 9.05
N GLU A 64 -1.43 -7.28 9.68
CA GLU A 64 0.04 -7.33 9.62
C GLU A 64 0.57 -8.69 10.11
N GLY A 65 -0.07 -9.26 11.13
CA GLY A 65 0.28 -10.55 11.72
C GLY A 65 0.06 -11.74 10.78
N ASP A 66 -0.74 -11.58 9.72
CA ASP A 66 -0.97 -12.60 8.70
C ASP A 66 0.08 -12.56 7.57
N LEU A 67 0.90 -11.50 7.50
CA LEU A 67 1.91 -11.28 6.44
C LEU A 67 3.33 -11.75 6.82
N LEU A 68 3.44 -12.80 7.65
CA LEU A 68 4.73 -13.33 8.14
C LEU A 68 5.70 -13.72 7.02
N LYS A 69 5.20 -14.21 5.89
CA LYS A 69 6.02 -14.56 4.73
C LYS A 69 6.65 -13.31 4.10
N MET A 70 5.84 -12.27 3.86
CA MET A 70 6.31 -10.98 3.33
C MET A 70 7.34 -10.37 4.28
N LEU A 71 7.07 -10.39 5.60
CA LEU A 71 8.03 -9.92 6.60
C LEU A 71 9.38 -10.65 6.50
N GLY A 72 9.36 -11.97 6.32
CA GLY A 72 10.55 -12.79 6.11
C GLY A 72 11.29 -12.45 4.82
N GLU A 73 10.57 -12.29 3.70
CA GLU A 73 11.12 -11.91 2.39
C GLU A 73 11.77 -10.53 2.41
N GLN A 74 11.17 -9.58 3.15
CA GLN A 74 11.72 -8.25 3.38
C GLN A 74 12.85 -8.22 4.43
N SER A 75 13.30 -9.38 4.92
CA SER A 75 14.35 -9.50 5.94
C SER A 75 14.06 -8.68 7.21
N GLY A 76 12.79 -8.56 7.60
CA GLY A 76 12.35 -7.76 8.74
C GLY A 76 12.45 -6.24 8.54
N LYS A 77 12.66 -5.77 7.31
CA LYS A 77 12.77 -4.32 6.98
C LYS A 77 11.44 -3.68 6.57
N MET A 78 10.36 -4.46 6.53
CA MET A 78 9.01 -3.92 6.36
C MET A 78 8.64 -3.18 7.66
N LEU A 79 8.86 -1.88 7.67
CA LEU A 79 8.53 -1.01 8.79
C LEU A 79 7.20 -0.31 8.52
N VAL A 80 6.62 0.30 9.55
CA VAL A 80 5.47 1.18 9.37
C VAL A 80 5.84 2.35 8.44
N GLY A 81 5.00 2.63 7.45
CA GLY A 81 5.32 3.59 6.38
C GLY A 81 4.49 3.40 5.12
N ILE A 82 4.83 4.14 4.07
CA ILE A 82 4.25 4.01 2.73
C ILE A 82 5.36 3.66 1.75
N TYR A 83 5.13 2.65 0.93
CA TYR A 83 6.08 2.14 -0.05
C TYR A 83 5.48 2.09 -1.44
N ASN A 84 6.32 2.31 -2.45
CA ASN A 84 6.09 1.81 -3.79
C ASN A 84 6.68 0.40 -3.90
N VAL A 85 5.92 -0.54 -4.46
CA VAL A 85 6.31 -1.95 -4.58
C VAL A 85 6.72 -2.25 -6.02
N GLU A 86 8.00 -2.51 -6.23
CA GLU A 86 8.52 -2.95 -7.52
C GLU A 86 8.48 -4.48 -7.63
N LYS A 87 8.37 -4.98 -8.87
CA LYS A 87 8.19 -6.42 -9.17
C LYS A 87 6.98 -7.01 -8.44
N SER A 88 5.92 -6.22 -8.36
CA SER A 88 4.70 -6.54 -7.62
C SER A 88 3.98 -7.76 -8.19
N SER A 89 3.91 -8.82 -7.40
CA SER A 89 3.12 -10.02 -7.67
C SER A 89 1.62 -9.71 -7.74
N TYR A 90 1.17 -8.72 -6.96
CA TYR A 90 -0.22 -8.28 -6.97
C TYR A 90 -0.59 -7.56 -8.27
N LEU A 91 0.32 -6.74 -8.80
CA LEU A 91 0.15 -6.07 -10.09
C LEU A 91 0.20 -7.07 -11.25
N GLU A 92 1.08 -8.06 -11.20
CA GLU A 92 1.12 -9.16 -12.18
C GLU A 92 -0.20 -9.92 -12.22
N TRP A 93 -0.73 -10.30 -11.04
CA TRP A 93 -2.04 -10.92 -10.92
C TRP A 93 -3.15 -10.03 -11.51
N PHE A 94 -3.17 -8.74 -11.18
CA PHE A 94 -4.18 -7.81 -11.69
C PHE A 94 -4.12 -7.66 -13.22
N ASN A 95 -2.91 -7.57 -13.79
CA ASN A 95 -2.71 -7.49 -15.23
C ASN A 95 -3.20 -8.75 -15.95
N ASP A 96 -2.97 -9.94 -15.37
CA ASP A 96 -3.51 -11.20 -15.87
C ASP A 96 -5.05 -11.21 -15.83
N GLN A 97 -5.65 -10.87 -14.69
CA GLN A 97 -7.11 -10.84 -14.54
C GLN A 97 -7.79 -9.82 -15.47
N SER A 98 -7.13 -8.71 -15.74
CA SER A 98 -7.63 -7.67 -16.64
C SER A 98 -7.29 -7.91 -18.11
N VAL A 99 -6.63 -9.03 -18.45
CA VAL A 99 -6.17 -9.34 -19.82
C VAL A 99 -5.32 -8.19 -20.38
N ASN A 100 -4.52 -7.57 -19.52
CA ASN A 100 -3.60 -6.48 -19.82
C ASN A 100 -4.26 -5.23 -20.45
N ILE A 101 -5.56 -4.99 -20.25
CA ILE A 101 -6.21 -3.79 -20.81
C ILE A 101 -5.61 -2.48 -20.24
N HIS A 102 -5.03 -2.55 -19.04
CA HIS A 102 -4.40 -1.43 -18.34
C HIS A 102 -2.89 -1.31 -18.58
N SER A 103 -2.32 -2.05 -19.54
CA SER A 103 -0.87 -2.06 -19.77
C SER A 103 -0.27 -0.69 -20.15
N LYS A 104 -1.12 0.28 -20.51
CA LYS A 104 -0.74 1.66 -20.85
C LYS A 104 -1.03 2.67 -19.74
N ASP A 105 -1.74 2.26 -18.69
CA ASP A 105 -2.29 3.15 -17.67
C ASP A 105 -1.32 3.40 -16.50
N ASN A 106 -0.04 3.00 -16.66
CA ASN A 106 1.04 3.13 -15.66
C ASN A 106 0.62 2.73 -14.24
N VAL A 107 -0.13 1.63 -14.11
CA VAL A 107 -0.61 1.16 -12.80
C VAL A 107 0.59 0.78 -11.93
N ALA A 108 0.68 1.41 -10.76
CA ALA A 108 1.71 1.17 -9.75
C ALA A 108 1.09 0.49 -8.52
N HIS A 109 1.92 -0.26 -7.78
CA HIS A 109 1.54 -0.87 -6.52
C HIS A 109 2.10 -0.06 -5.35
N TYR A 110 1.21 0.39 -4.48
CA TYR A 110 1.53 1.07 -3.22
C TYR A 110 1.18 0.18 -2.04
N LEU A 111 2.04 0.18 -1.03
CA LEU A 111 1.86 -0.55 0.22
C LEU A 111 1.86 0.44 1.38
N ILE A 112 0.80 0.45 2.19
CA ILE A 112 0.73 1.23 3.43
C ILE A 112 0.80 0.25 4.58
N VAL A 113 1.85 0.35 5.39
CA VAL A 113 2.10 -0.52 6.54
C VAL A 113 1.83 0.28 7.82
N THR A 114 0.87 -0.19 8.61
CA THR A 114 0.53 0.33 9.94
C THR A 114 0.79 -0.76 10.99
N VAL A 115 0.53 -0.49 12.27
CA VAL A 115 0.82 -1.48 13.32
C VAL A 115 -0.09 -2.72 13.29
N ASN A 116 -1.30 -2.61 12.73
CA ASN A 116 -2.26 -3.71 12.68
C ASN A 116 -2.61 -4.11 11.24
N ASP A 117 -2.57 -3.17 10.30
CA ASP A 117 -3.04 -3.39 8.94
C ASP A 117 -1.94 -3.05 7.92
N VAL A 118 -1.89 -3.86 6.87
CA VAL A 118 -1.16 -3.58 5.64
C VAL A 118 -2.17 -3.44 4.50
N VAL A 119 -2.10 -2.31 3.81
CA VAL A 119 -3.00 -1.96 2.71
C VAL A 119 -2.21 -1.91 1.42
N ASP A 120 -2.49 -2.85 0.52
CA ASP A 120 -2.00 -2.81 -0.86
C ASP A 120 -2.99 -2.04 -1.72
N VAL A 121 -2.51 -1.16 -2.59
CA VAL A 121 -3.32 -0.36 -3.53
C VAL A 121 -2.66 -0.36 -4.91
N LEU A 122 -3.42 -0.77 -5.93
CA LEU A 122 -3.05 -0.61 -7.33
C LEU A 122 -3.71 0.67 -7.85
N SER A 123 -2.90 1.64 -8.27
CA SER A 123 -3.39 2.96 -8.69
C SER A 123 -2.63 3.45 -9.92
N SER A 124 -3.32 4.17 -10.81
CA SER A 124 -2.69 4.85 -11.95
C SER A 124 -2.04 6.19 -11.56
N GLU A 125 -2.42 6.72 -10.40
CA GLU A 125 -1.91 7.99 -9.88
C GLU A 125 -1.24 7.77 -8.51
N PRO A 126 -0.18 8.51 -8.19
CA PRO A 126 0.45 8.43 -6.88
C PRO A 126 -0.48 8.94 -5.77
N PRO A 127 -0.31 8.45 -4.52
CA PRO A 127 -1.12 8.91 -3.42
C PRO A 127 -0.84 10.37 -3.07
N ILE A 128 -1.90 11.10 -2.73
CA ILE A 128 -1.80 12.41 -2.08
C ILE A 128 -1.88 12.19 -0.58
N ILE A 129 -0.86 12.66 0.15
CA ILE A 129 -0.77 12.52 1.60
C ILE A 129 -0.98 13.90 2.24
N THR A 130 -1.99 14.03 3.08
CA THR A 130 -2.33 15.30 3.74
C THR A 130 -2.71 15.10 5.20
N ASN A 131 -2.57 16.14 6.01
CA ASN A 131 -3.23 16.17 7.32
C ASN A 131 -4.74 16.02 7.13
N TYR A 132 -5.38 15.28 8.03
CA TYR A 132 -6.81 15.10 8.09
C TYR A 132 -7.37 15.93 9.24
N SER A 133 -8.20 16.91 8.88
CA SER A 133 -8.99 17.68 9.82
C SER A 133 -10.41 17.11 9.80
N LYS A 134 -10.85 16.55 10.93
CA LYS A 134 -12.24 16.06 11.12
C LYS A 134 -13.27 17.17 10.93
#